data_AF-A0A1B7X3J7-F1
#
_entry.id   AF-A0A1B7X3J7-F1
#
_cell.length_a   1.000
_cell.length_b   1.000
_cell.length_c   1.000
_cell.angle_alpha   90.00
_cell.angle_beta   90.00
_cell.angle_gamma   90.00
#
_symmetry.space_group_name_H-M   'P 1'
#
loop_
_entity.id
_entity.type
_entity.pdbx_description
1 polymer ?
#
loop_
_entity_poly.entity_id
_entity_poly.type
_entity_poly.pdbx_seq_one_letter_code
_entity_poly.pdbx_strand_id
1 'polypeptide(L)'
;MDLNRNYKNTRKFDIEQAKAKDGTYQALLLFARDTKVIVIQQPKALKQKFMWLEYENNGKPSGIADTRVEFFAINFDLKDRIYFIRAEMLRIKARRHFKWGKTKIVEGIRYVKVPTVEMIRFD
;
A
#
# COMPACT_ATOMS: atom_id res chain seq x y z
N MET A 1 -10.27 16.74 -28.37
CA MET A 1 -9.03 16.04 -27.98
C MET A 1 -9.26 15.47 -26.59
N ASP A 2 -9.44 14.16 -26.50
CA ASP A 2 -10.03 13.46 -25.36
C ASP A 2 -9.16 13.43 -24.10
N LEU A 3 -9.67 14.08 -23.06
CA LEU A 3 -9.26 13.94 -21.66
C LEU A 3 -9.92 12.69 -21.07
N ASN A 4 -9.30 11.52 -21.22
CA ASN A 4 -9.76 10.33 -20.50
C ASN A 4 -8.62 9.31 -20.28
N ARG A 5 -7.63 9.69 -19.46
CA ARG A 5 -6.78 8.71 -18.76
C ARG A 5 -7.07 8.77 -17.27
N ASN A 6 -8.26 8.30 -16.93
CA ASN A 6 -8.56 7.86 -15.58
C ASN A 6 -7.57 6.74 -15.22
N TYR A 7 -6.63 7.00 -14.32
CA TYR A 7 -5.94 5.94 -13.57
C TYR A 7 -6.97 5.28 -12.63
N LYS A 8 -7.92 4.53 -13.21
CA LYS A 8 -8.78 3.61 -12.49
C LYS A 8 -7.87 2.51 -11.98
N ASN A 9 -7.77 2.40 -10.66
CA ASN A 9 -7.28 1.23 -9.96
C ASN A 9 -8.19 0.05 -10.37
N THR A 10 -7.86 -0.60 -11.49
CA THR A 10 -8.70 -1.57 -12.22
C THR A 10 -8.73 -2.93 -11.56
N ARG A 11 -8.11 -3.09 -10.39
CA ARG A 11 -8.34 -4.22 -9.49
C ARG A 11 -9.05 -3.73 -8.24
N LYS A 12 -10.33 -3.36 -8.40
CA LYS A 12 -11.30 -3.75 -7.37
C LYS A 12 -11.13 -5.26 -7.26
N PHE A 13 -10.46 -5.72 -6.21
CA PHE A 13 -10.43 -7.14 -5.86
C PHE A 13 -11.86 -7.64 -6.00
N ASP A 14 -12.05 -8.68 -6.81
CA ASP A 14 -13.35 -9.32 -6.95
C ASP A 14 -13.60 -10.02 -5.62
N ILE A 15 -14.26 -9.32 -4.71
CA ILE A 15 -14.47 -9.72 -3.31
C ILE A 15 -15.07 -11.13 -3.25
N GLU A 16 -15.81 -11.52 -4.28
CA GLU A 16 -16.42 -12.84 -4.42
C GLU A 16 -15.40 -13.98 -4.58
N GLN A 17 -14.26 -13.76 -5.22
CA GLN A 17 -13.22 -14.79 -5.33
C GLN A 17 -12.42 -14.95 -4.02
N ALA A 18 -12.29 -13.88 -3.23
CA ALA A 18 -11.66 -13.93 -1.90
C ALA A 18 -12.57 -14.58 -0.84
N LYS A 19 -13.91 -14.55 -1.00
CA LYS A 19 -14.89 -15.22 -0.12
C LYS A 19 -14.63 -16.72 0.04
N ALA A 20 -14.12 -17.38 -1.01
CA ALA A 20 -14.14 -18.84 -1.10
C ALA A 20 -12.85 -19.54 -0.65
N LYS A 21 -11.73 -18.82 -0.46
CA LYS A 21 -10.41 -19.46 -0.28
C LYS A 21 -9.60 -19.01 0.94
N ASP A 22 -9.90 -17.86 1.55
CA ASP A 22 -8.90 -17.23 2.42
C ASP A 22 -9.50 -16.64 3.71
N GLY A 23 -8.96 -17.05 4.86
CA GLY A 23 -9.35 -16.55 6.20
C GLY A 23 -9.13 -15.04 6.37
N THR A 24 -8.35 -14.44 5.46
CA THR A 24 -8.17 -13.01 5.26
C THR A 24 -9.50 -12.25 5.06
N TYR A 25 -10.48 -12.86 4.38
CA TYR A 25 -11.80 -12.25 4.15
C TYR A 25 -12.65 -12.17 5.43
N GLN A 26 -12.64 -13.21 6.27
CA GLN A 26 -13.32 -13.21 7.57
C GLN A 26 -12.68 -12.22 8.54
N ALA A 27 -11.34 -12.12 8.55
CA ALA A 27 -10.62 -11.11 9.32
C ALA A 27 -10.97 -9.68 8.84
N LEU A 28 -10.97 -9.43 7.52
CA LEU A 28 -11.37 -8.13 6.96
C LEU A 28 -12.84 -7.79 7.25
N LEU A 29 -13.77 -8.75 7.20
CA LEU A 29 -15.17 -8.54 7.55
C LEU A 29 -15.37 -8.14 9.02
N LEU A 30 -14.64 -8.77 9.95
CA LEU A 30 -14.67 -8.44 11.37
C LEU A 30 -14.08 -7.05 11.68
N PHE A 31 -13.16 -6.55 10.85
CA PHE A 31 -12.51 -5.25 11.03
C PHE A 31 -13.09 -4.10 10.20
N ALA A 32 -13.81 -4.34 9.09
CA ALA A 32 -13.95 -3.32 8.03
C ALA A 32 -15.37 -3.12 7.47
N ARG A 33 -16.40 -2.93 8.31
CA ARG A 33 -17.68 -2.44 7.79
C ARG A 33 -17.61 -0.96 7.35
N ASP A 34 -16.77 -0.15 8.01
CA ASP A 34 -16.58 1.28 7.71
C ASP A 34 -15.11 1.69 7.45
N THR A 35 -14.20 0.72 7.40
CA THR A 35 -12.76 0.98 7.39
C THR A 35 -12.20 1.05 5.98
N LYS A 36 -11.53 2.17 5.64
CA LYS A 36 -10.82 2.31 4.36
C LYS A 36 -9.48 1.58 4.38
N VAL A 37 -9.33 0.61 3.48
CA VAL A 37 -8.09 -0.14 3.25
C VAL A 37 -7.51 0.19 1.87
N ILE A 38 -6.19 0.42 1.79
CA ILE A 38 -5.47 0.53 0.51
C ILE A 38 -4.64 -0.73 0.27
N VAL A 39 -4.75 -1.28 -0.94
CA VAL A 39 -3.94 -2.42 -1.39
C VAL A 39 -2.72 -1.91 -2.15
N ILE A 40 -1.54 -2.41 -1.79
CA ILE A 40 -0.25 -2.08 -2.42
C ILE A 40 0.33 -3.37 -3.01
N GLN A 41 0.51 -3.40 -4.33
CA GLN A 41 1.11 -4.54 -5.03
C GLN A 41 2.55 -4.24 -5.42
N GLN A 42 3.52 -4.85 -4.72
CA GLN A 42 4.95 -4.76 -5.07
C GLN A 42 5.61 -6.15 -5.06
N PRO A 43 5.32 -7.01 -6.05
CA PRO A 43 5.79 -8.40 -6.09
C PRO A 43 7.32 -8.53 -6.20
N LYS A 44 8.03 -7.44 -6.49
CA LYS A 44 9.50 -7.40 -6.57
C LYS A 44 10.15 -6.87 -5.29
N ALA A 45 9.37 -6.43 -4.29
CA ALA A 45 9.90 -5.73 -3.11
C ALA A 45 10.83 -6.61 -2.27
N LEU A 46 10.51 -7.90 -2.06
CA LEU A 46 11.39 -8.81 -1.31
C LEU A 46 12.73 -8.98 -2.02
N LYS A 47 12.71 -9.19 -3.34
CA LYS A 47 13.93 -9.31 -4.16
C LYS A 47 14.75 -8.02 -4.14
N GLN A 48 14.09 -6.87 -4.18
CA GLN A 48 14.72 -5.55 -4.16
C GLN A 48 15.15 -5.12 -2.75
N LYS A 49 14.68 -5.78 -1.68
CA LYS A 49 14.86 -5.42 -0.27
C LYS A 49 14.25 -4.06 0.11
N PHE A 50 13.41 -3.48 -0.74
CA PHE A 50 12.70 -2.24 -0.50
C PHE A 50 11.40 -2.17 -1.29
N MET A 51 10.51 -1.26 -0.89
CA MET A 51 9.30 -0.89 -1.62
C MET A 51 9.24 0.63 -1.82
N TRP A 52 8.51 1.06 -2.85
CA TRP A 52 8.25 2.48 -3.12
C TRP A 52 6.81 2.82 -2.74
N LEU A 53 6.60 3.54 -1.64
CA LEU A 53 5.27 3.98 -1.24
C LEU A 53 4.96 5.32 -1.87
N GLU A 54 3.82 5.42 -2.57
CA GLU A 54 3.29 6.72 -3.00
C GLU A 54 2.98 7.58 -1.78
N TYR A 55 3.41 8.84 -1.81
CA TYR A 55 3.28 9.80 -0.72
C TYR A 55 2.52 11.06 -1.14
N GLU A 56 2.70 11.51 -2.37
CA GLU A 56 2.08 12.73 -2.88
C GLU A 56 1.83 12.57 -4.37
N ASN A 57 0.71 13.11 -4.85
CA ASN A 57 0.36 13.15 -6.27
C ASN A 57 0.02 14.60 -6.63
N ASN A 58 0.85 15.23 -7.46
CA ASN A 58 0.68 16.61 -7.91
C ASN A 58 0.43 17.60 -6.76
N GLY A 59 1.26 17.53 -5.71
CA GLY A 59 1.17 18.42 -4.55
C GLY A 59 0.09 18.05 -3.52
N LYS A 60 -0.71 17.01 -3.77
CA LYS A 60 -1.76 16.55 -2.83
C LYS A 60 -1.34 15.26 -2.11
N PRO A 61 -1.68 15.09 -0.81
CA PRO A 61 -1.44 13.84 -0.11
C PRO A 61 -2.08 12.65 -0.84
N SER A 62 -1.31 11.58 -1.03
CA SER A 62 -1.78 10.36 -1.69
C SER A 62 -1.10 9.12 -1.11
N GLY A 63 -1.64 7.94 -1.42
CA GLY A 63 -1.11 6.66 -0.97
C GLY A 63 -0.96 6.60 0.55
N ILE A 64 0.29 6.57 1.02
CA ILE A 64 0.61 6.50 2.46
C ILE A 64 0.20 7.76 3.23
N ALA A 65 0.12 8.91 2.55
CA ALA A 65 -0.24 10.18 3.17
C ALA A 65 -1.76 10.45 3.20
N ASP A 66 -2.60 9.62 2.58
CA ASP A 66 -4.06 9.76 2.70
C ASP A 66 -4.50 9.40 4.12
N THR A 67 -4.88 10.39 4.92
CA THR A 67 -5.23 10.26 6.34
C THR A 67 -6.50 9.46 6.59
N ARG A 68 -7.35 9.30 5.58
CA ARG A 68 -8.62 8.54 5.67
C ARG A 68 -8.41 7.03 5.65
N VAL A 69 -7.20 6.58 5.34
CA VAL A 69 -6.86 5.16 5.28
C VAL A 69 -6.50 4.68 6.69
N GLU A 70 -7.08 3.58 7.13
CA GLU A 70 -6.80 3.01 8.45
C GLU A 70 -5.85 1.82 8.38
N PHE A 71 -5.85 1.08 7.25
CA PHE A 71 -4.97 -0.06 7.04
C PHE A 71 -4.42 -0.13 5.61
N PHE A 72 -3.24 -0.75 5.50
CA PHE A 72 -2.65 -1.15 4.23
C PHE A 72 -2.55 -2.66 4.17
N ALA A 73 -2.99 -3.21 3.03
CA ALA A 73 -2.76 -4.59 2.64
C ALA A 73 -1.65 -4.60 1.59
N ILE A 74 -0.49 -5.15 1.93
CA ILE A 74 0.70 -5.11 1.08
C ILE A 74 0.99 -6.51 0.58
N ASN A 75 1.01 -6.68 -0.73
CA ASN A 75 1.47 -7.92 -1.35
C ASN A 75 2.91 -7.74 -1.84
N PHE A 76 3.84 -8.52 -1.27
CA PHE A 76 5.26 -8.50 -1.63
C PHE A 76 5.71 -9.61 -2.57
N ASP A 77 4.88 -10.61 -2.87
CA ASP A 77 5.24 -11.74 -3.74
C ASP A 77 4.06 -12.30 -4.56
N LEU A 78 4.34 -13.31 -5.40
CA LEU A 78 3.30 -13.99 -6.19
C LEU A 78 2.71 -15.20 -5.46
N LYS A 79 3.09 -15.44 -4.20
CA LYS A 79 2.63 -16.58 -3.39
C LYS A 79 1.43 -16.21 -2.52
N ASP A 80 0.67 -15.19 -2.94
CA ASP A 80 -0.55 -14.71 -2.28
C ASP A 80 -0.40 -14.31 -0.80
N ARG A 81 0.82 -13.97 -0.34
CA ARG A 81 1.03 -13.51 1.03
C ARG A 81 0.73 -12.02 1.15
N ILE A 82 -0.32 -11.70 1.92
CA ILE A 82 -0.74 -10.32 2.18
C ILE A 82 -0.31 -9.91 3.59
N TYR A 83 0.51 -8.86 3.66
CA TYR A 83 0.91 -8.23 4.91
C TYR A 83 -0.10 -7.15 5.26
N PHE A 84 -0.67 -7.23 6.45
CA PHE A 84 -1.63 -6.25 6.93
C PHE A 84 -0.97 -5.34 7.99
N ILE A 85 -1.08 -4.03 7.82
CA ILE A 85 -0.47 -3.06 8.74
C ILE A 85 -1.38 -1.86 8.97
N ARG A 86 -1.45 -1.39 10.22
CA ARG A 86 -2.13 -0.13 10.57
C ARG A 86 -1.48 1.03 9.84
N ALA A 87 -2.30 1.92 9.28
CA ALA A 87 -1.83 3.04 8.48
C ALA A 87 -0.88 3.95 9.25
N GLU A 88 -1.16 4.20 10.53
CA GLU A 88 -0.27 4.99 11.39
C GLU A 88 1.14 4.40 11.49
N MET A 89 1.25 3.08 11.71
CA MET A 89 2.55 2.41 11.81
C MET A 89 3.36 2.52 10.52
N LEU A 90 2.70 2.30 9.38
CA LEU A 90 3.36 2.42 8.08
C LEU A 90 3.75 3.87 7.77
N ARG A 91 2.92 4.85 8.13
CA ARG A 91 3.21 6.28 8.01
C ARG A 91 4.43 6.70 8.83
N ILE A 92 4.56 6.23 10.08
CA ILE A 92 5.72 6.54 10.94
C ILE A 92 7.01 6.02 10.28
N LYS A 93 6.99 4.81 9.74
CA LYS A 93 8.14 4.20 9.03
C LYS A 93 8.46 4.98 7.76
N ALA A 94 7.45 5.28 6.94
CA ALA A 94 7.59 6.07 5.71
C ALA A 94 8.13 7.49 5.97
N ARG A 95 7.61 8.19 6.99
CA ARG A 95 8.02 9.56 7.35
C ARG A 95 9.50 9.63 7.77
N ARG A 96 10.01 8.61 8.46
CA ARG A 96 11.44 8.52 8.80
C ARG A 96 12.30 8.51 7.55
N HIS A 97 11.95 7.70 6.56
CA HIS A 97 12.68 7.63 5.29
C HIS A 97 12.51 8.86 4.41
N PHE A 98 11.33 9.49 4.45
CA PHE A 98 11.08 10.74 3.74
C PHE A 98 12.02 11.86 4.23
N LYS A 99 12.18 12.00 5.55
CA LYS A 99 13.10 12.98 6.15
C LYS A 99 14.56 12.78 5.74
N TRP A 100 14.96 11.56 5.43
CA TRP A 100 16.31 11.22 4.96
C TRP A 100 16.49 11.36 3.45
N GLY A 101 15.54 11.97 2.74
CA GLY A 101 15.65 12.23 1.30
C GLY A 101 15.58 10.97 0.43
N LYS A 102 15.13 9.83 0.98
CA LYS A 102 14.99 8.58 0.21
C LYS A 102 13.70 8.59 -0.63
N THR A 103 13.58 9.56 -1.52
CA THR A 103 12.39 9.79 -2.35
C THR A 103 12.72 9.75 -3.84
N LYS A 104 11.69 9.57 -4.67
CA LYS A 104 11.77 9.77 -6.12
C LYS A 104 10.48 10.42 -6.62
N ILE A 105 10.55 11.09 -7.76
CA ILE A 105 9.38 11.68 -8.42
C ILE A 105 9.25 11.03 -9.80
N VAL A 106 8.04 10.58 -10.13
CA VAL A 106 7.70 10.02 -11.44
C VAL A 106 6.34 10.57 -11.83
N GLU A 107 6.26 11.28 -12.96
CA GLU A 107 4.99 11.83 -13.50
C GLU A 107 4.19 12.66 -12.47
N GLY A 108 4.88 13.50 -11.67
CA GLY A 108 4.24 14.32 -10.63
C GLY A 108 3.86 13.54 -9.36
N ILE A 109 4.14 12.24 -9.30
CA ILE A 109 3.92 11.38 -8.13
C ILE A 109 5.23 11.22 -7.37
N ARG A 110 5.22 11.61 -6.09
CA ARG A 110 6.34 11.43 -5.16
C ARG A 110 6.19 10.10 -4.43
N TYR A 111 7.25 9.32 -4.45
CA TYR A 111 7.36 8.07 -3.72
C TYR A 111 8.44 8.17 -2.64
N VAL A 112 8.25 7.42 -1.56
CA VAL A 112 9.26 7.22 -0.51
C VAL A 112 9.73 5.76 -0.50
N LYS A 113 11.04 5.57 -0.42
CA LYS A 113 11.67 4.26 -0.35
C LYS A 113 11.63 3.74 1.07
N VAL A 114 11.01 2.59 1.29
CA VAL A 114 10.97 1.92 2.60
C VAL A 114 11.64 0.56 2.47
N PRO A 115 12.68 0.24 3.27
CA PRO A 115 13.27 -1.09 3.31
C PRO A 115 12.23 -2.14 3.74
N THR A 116 12.21 -3.32 3.12
CA THR A 116 11.25 -4.38 3.48
C THR A 116 11.52 -4.95 4.87
N VAL A 117 12.75 -4.83 5.39
CA VAL A 117 13.10 -5.20 6.77
C VAL A 117 12.30 -4.41 7.82
N GLU A 118 11.82 -3.21 7.49
CA GLU A 118 10.93 -2.45 8.39
C GLU A 118 9.53 -3.07 8.48
N MET A 119 9.16 -3.95 7.54
CA MET A 119 7.85 -4.59 7.46
C MET A 119 7.83 -5.99 8.11
N ILE A 120 9.01 -6.53 8.42
CA ILE A 120 9.18 -7.86 8.99
C ILE A 120 9.63 -7.65 10.45
N ARG A 121 8.77 -8.00 11.41
CA ARG A 121 9.18 -8.12 12.80
C ARG A 121 9.98 -9.43 12.93
N PHE A 122 11.17 -9.34 13.52
CA PHE A 122 11.93 -10.51 13.94
C PHE A 122 11.52 -10.80 15.37
N ASP A 123 10.38 -11.48 15.52
CA ASP A 123 9.89 -11.98 16.79
C ASP A 123 9.62 -13.47 16.58
#